data_AF-A0A7S2HQT3-F1
#
_entry.id   AF-A0A7S2HQT3-F1
#
_cell.length_a   1.000
_cell.length_b   1.000
_cell.length_c   1.000
_cell.angle_alpha   90.00
_cell.angle_beta   90.00
_cell.angle_gamma   90.00
#
_symmetry.space_group_name_H-M   'P 1'
#
loop_
_entity.id
_entity.type
_entity.pdbx_description
1 polymer ?
#
loop_
_entity_poly.entity_id
_entity_poly.type
_entity_poly.pdbx_seq_one_letter_code
_entity_poly.pdbx_strand_id
1 'polypeptide(L)'
;RRQKSMRTSVESSSVILLGAPPSNFEWVVAWLGEYEDCAAGLRADGRLSFCKRDDTDRILWHTARGYWHFGHDSDVATGAGVIAAHDAALSPEEVATNWSVVVGPTSKWTLAEWLVVKPMAPRVVWLYGHAFGQAPSRNSPSRGWVFRGFWSRGWLEDWLGEYEMAE
;
A
#
# COMPACT_ATOMS: atom_id res chain seq x y z
N ARG A 1 -36.80 8.28 7.26
CA ARG A 1 -35.37 8.60 7.46
C ARG A 1 -34.55 7.68 6.54
N ARG A 2 -33.99 8.21 5.45
CA ARG A 2 -33.19 7.42 4.49
C ARG A 2 -31.81 7.17 5.07
N GLN A 3 -31.45 5.91 5.33
CA GLN A 3 -30.06 5.52 5.56
C GLN A 3 -29.29 5.79 4.28
N LYS A 4 -28.44 6.82 4.32
CA LYS A 4 -27.41 7.06 3.31
C LYS A 4 -26.41 5.92 3.49
N SER A 5 -26.50 4.91 2.62
CA SER A 5 -25.47 3.88 2.51
C SER A 5 -24.22 4.57 1.98
N MET A 6 -23.38 5.05 2.89
CA MET A 6 -22.02 5.44 2.59
C MET A 6 -21.28 4.15 2.30
N ARG A 7 -21.20 3.78 1.02
CA ARG A 7 -20.07 2.99 0.54
C ARG A 7 -18.84 3.87 0.73
N THR A 8 -18.23 3.81 1.90
CA THR A 8 -16.80 4.10 2.01
C THR A 8 -16.14 2.99 1.20
N SER A 9 -15.78 3.26 -0.05
CA SER A 9 -14.79 2.44 -0.71
C SER A 9 -13.58 2.49 0.21
N VAL A 10 -13.22 1.34 0.75
CA VAL A 10 -11.93 1.18 1.40
C VAL A 10 -10.94 1.26 0.26
N GLU A 11 -10.51 2.47 -0.08
CA GLU A 11 -9.30 2.65 -0.88
C GLU A 11 -8.22 1.94 -0.10
N SER A 12 -7.64 0.90 -0.71
CA SER A 12 -6.62 0.11 -0.04
C SER A 12 -5.40 1.02 0.09
N SER A 13 -5.07 1.46 1.31
CA SER A 13 -3.88 2.28 1.61
C SER A 13 -2.55 1.54 1.37
N SER A 14 -2.62 0.34 0.80
CA SER A 14 -1.47 -0.52 0.55
C SER A 14 -1.77 -1.50 -0.58
N VAL A 15 -0.74 -1.78 -1.37
CA VAL A 15 -0.76 -2.77 -2.45
C VAL A 15 0.46 -3.67 -2.35
N ILE A 16 0.40 -4.81 -3.00
CA ILE A 16 1.53 -5.74 -3.08
C ILE A 16 1.86 -6.02 -4.54
N LEU A 17 3.13 -5.83 -4.90
CA LEU A 17 3.68 -6.24 -6.18
C LEU A 17 4.19 -7.67 -6.05
N LEU A 18 3.59 -8.57 -6.82
CA LEU A 18 3.88 -9.99 -6.84
C LEU A 18 4.43 -10.40 -8.20
N GLY A 19 5.29 -11.41 -8.21
CA GLY A 19 5.68 -12.07 -9.44
C GLY A 19 6.74 -13.15 -9.25
N ALA A 20 6.98 -13.90 -10.32
CA ALA A 20 8.02 -14.92 -10.40
C ALA A 20 8.95 -14.58 -11.59
N PRO A 21 9.92 -13.66 -11.41
CA PRO A 21 10.77 -13.20 -12.50
C PRO A 21 11.59 -14.35 -13.09
N PRO A 22 11.66 -14.49 -14.42
CA PRO A 22 12.63 -15.34 -15.09
C PRO A 22 14.07 -14.92 -14.75
N SER A 23 15.04 -15.80 -14.99
CA SER A 23 16.46 -15.58 -14.61
C SER A 23 17.08 -14.30 -15.18
N ASN A 24 16.65 -13.86 -16.37
CA ASN A 24 17.11 -12.60 -16.98
C ASN A 24 16.49 -11.33 -16.37
N PHE A 25 15.59 -11.48 -15.39
CA PHE A 25 14.89 -10.41 -14.68
C PHE A 25 15.06 -10.51 -13.16
N GLU A 26 16.11 -11.19 -12.67
CA GLU A 26 16.35 -11.39 -11.23
C GLU A 26 16.38 -10.07 -10.43
N TRP A 27 16.87 -8.98 -11.04
CA TRP A 27 16.87 -7.65 -10.43
C TRP A 27 15.46 -7.15 -10.05
N VAL A 28 14.40 -7.64 -10.70
CA VAL A 28 13.01 -7.27 -10.40
C VAL A 28 12.58 -7.76 -9.03
N VAL A 29 13.23 -8.80 -8.48
CA VAL A 29 12.96 -9.29 -7.12
C VAL A 29 13.09 -8.18 -6.08
N ALA A 30 14.01 -7.24 -6.27
CA ALA A 30 14.15 -6.08 -5.38
C ALA A 30 12.89 -5.20 -5.35
N TRP A 31 12.14 -5.13 -6.45
CA TRP A 31 10.92 -4.32 -6.56
C TRP A 31 9.69 -5.02 -6.00
N LEU A 32 9.71 -6.35 -5.86
CA LEU A 32 8.59 -7.11 -5.30
C LEU A 32 8.39 -6.80 -3.82
N GLY A 33 7.14 -6.94 -3.37
CA GLY A 33 6.76 -6.75 -1.98
C GLY A 33 5.70 -5.68 -1.80
N GLU A 34 5.63 -5.17 -0.58
CA GLU A 34 4.51 -4.36 -0.11
C GLU A 34 4.80 -2.87 -0.25
N TYR A 35 3.81 -2.15 -0.75
CA TYR A 35 3.82 -0.71 -0.94
C TYR A 35 2.67 -0.12 -0.12
N GLU A 36 2.93 0.99 0.54
CA GLU A 36 1.96 1.73 1.35
C GLU A 36 1.95 3.19 0.95
N ASP A 37 0.85 3.90 1.23
CA ASP A 37 0.75 5.34 0.97
C ASP A 37 2.01 6.04 1.52
N CYS A 38 2.70 6.78 0.66
CA CYS A 38 3.90 7.50 1.10
C CYS A 38 3.51 8.48 2.22
N ALA A 39 4.22 8.46 3.35
CA ALA A 39 3.91 9.28 4.54
C ALA A 39 3.82 10.79 4.25
N ALA A 40 4.47 11.27 3.19
CA ALA A 40 4.40 12.65 2.73
C ALA A 40 3.07 13.02 2.01
N GLY A 41 2.13 12.07 1.86
CA GLY A 41 0.93 12.26 1.06
C GLY A 41 1.26 12.60 -0.41
N LEU A 42 2.39 12.07 -0.90
CA LEU A 42 2.89 12.34 -2.24
C LEU A 42 1.80 11.97 -3.25
N ARG A 43 1.43 12.94 -4.08
CA ARG A 43 0.51 12.73 -5.19
C ARG A 43 1.19 13.03 -6.50
N ALA A 44 1.15 12.08 -7.40
CA ALA A 44 1.56 12.26 -8.79
C ALA A 44 0.30 12.25 -9.66
N ASP A 45 0.12 13.29 -10.47
CA ASP A 45 -1.05 13.43 -11.35
C ASP A 45 -2.40 13.33 -10.61
N GLY A 46 -2.46 13.91 -9.40
CA GLY A 46 -3.66 13.90 -8.56
C GLY A 46 -3.97 12.56 -7.87
N ARG A 47 -3.20 11.50 -8.14
CA ARG A 47 -3.36 10.15 -7.57
C ARG A 47 -2.34 9.90 -6.48
N LEU A 48 -2.65 8.96 -5.59
CA LEU A 48 -1.74 8.56 -4.51
C LEU A 48 -0.49 7.89 -5.09
N SER A 49 0.65 8.21 -4.49
CA SER A 49 1.89 7.48 -4.68
C SER A 49 2.12 6.55 -3.49
N PHE A 50 2.70 5.38 -3.77
CA PHE A 50 2.96 4.35 -2.78
C PHE A 50 4.46 4.10 -2.65
N CYS A 51 4.97 4.06 -1.44
CA CYS A 51 6.36 3.82 -1.12
C CYS A 51 6.53 2.36 -0.69
N LYS A 52 7.59 1.69 -1.14
CA LYS A 52 7.87 0.33 -0.70
C LYS A 52 8.20 0.34 0.78
N ARG A 53 7.59 -0.58 1.55
CA ARG A 53 7.64 -0.52 3.02
C ARG A 53 9.06 -0.68 3.59
N ASP A 54 9.88 -1.51 2.96
CA ASP A 54 11.26 -1.81 3.37
C ASP A 54 12.31 -0.96 2.65
N ASP A 55 11.91 -0.16 1.66
CA ASP A 55 12.81 0.70 0.86
C ASP A 55 12.03 1.89 0.27
N THR A 56 11.97 3.00 1.00
CA THR A 56 11.17 4.16 0.61
C THR A 56 11.68 4.89 -0.63
N ASP A 57 12.90 4.58 -1.10
CA ASP A 57 13.41 5.10 -2.36
C ASP A 57 12.70 4.44 -3.56
N ARG A 58 12.02 3.30 -3.38
CA ARG A 58 11.20 2.65 -4.41
C ARG A 58 9.75 3.10 -4.32
N ILE A 59 9.30 3.77 -5.35
CA ILE A 59 7.97 4.38 -5.39
C ILE A 59 7.15 3.83 -6.56
N LEU A 60 5.85 3.71 -6.33
CA LEU A 60 4.81 3.48 -7.31
C LEU A 60 4.01 4.78 -7.50
N TRP A 61 3.91 5.27 -8.73
CA TRP A 61 3.20 6.52 -9.02
C TRP A 61 2.50 6.50 -10.38
N HIS A 62 1.54 7.40 -10.57
CA HIS A 62 0.89 7.65 -11.86
C HIS A 62 1.42 8.92 -12.51
N THR A 63 1.54 8.92 -13.84
CA THR A 63 1.97 10.09 -14.61
C THR A 63 0.82 10.65 -15.44
N ALA A 64 0.86 11.96 -15.72
CA ALA A 64 -0.11 12.63 -16.59
C ALA A 64 -0.18 12.05 -18.02
N ARG A 65 0.77 11.19 -18.40
CA ARG A 65 0.79 10.46 -19.67
C ARG A 65 -0.04 9.17 -19.64
N GLY A 66 -0.71 8.86 -18.54
CA GLY A 66 -1.56 7.67 -18.40
C GLY A 66 -0.79 6.40 -18.07
N TYR A 67 0.36 6.52 -17.40
CA TYR A 67 1.16 5.37 -17.00
C TYR A 67 1.25 5.26 -15.48
N TRP A 68 1.09 4.05 -14.98
CA TRP A 68 1.60 3.64 -13.68
C TRP A 68 3.05 3.19 -13.81
N HIS A 69 3.91 3.62 -12.89
CA HIS A 69 5.32 3.31 -12.87
C HIS A 69 5.77 2.82 -11.50
N PHE A 70 6.72 1.88 -11.49
CA PHE A 70 7.63 1.69 -10.37
C PHE A 70 9.03 2.21 -10.76
N GLY A 71 9.70 2.87 -9.83
CA GLY A 71 11.02 3.46 -10.03
C GLY A 71 11.52 4.17 -8.78
N HIS A 72 12.65 4.88 -8.90
CA HIS A 72 13.19 5.61 -7.75
C HIS A 72 12.41 6.91 -7.50
N ASP A 73 12.47 7.45 -6.29
CA ASP A 73 11.86 8.75 -5.98
C ASP A 73 12.37 9.85 -6.93
N SER A 74 13.68 9.82 -7.22
CA SER A 74 14.31 10.74 -8.18
C SER A 74 13.76 10.64 -9.62
N ASP A 75 13.12 9.51 -9.97
CA ASP A 75 12.56 9.29 -11.30
C ASP A 75 11.12 9.83 -11.44
N VAL A 76 10.47 10.19 -10.34
CA VAL A 76 9.06 10.66 -10.36
C VAL A 76 8.93 11.92 -11.22
N ALA A 77 9.87 12.86 -11.09
CA ALA A 77 9.87 14.12 -11.84
C ALA A 77 10.17 13.93 -13.34
N THR A 78 10.93 12.91 -13.70
CA THR A 78 11.31 12.63 -15.10
C THR A 78 10.34 11.67 -15.78
N GLY A 79 9.58 10.90 -15.00
CA GLY A 79 8.74 9.80 -15.48
C GLY A 79 9.55 8.57 -15.89
N ALA A 80 10.80 8.45 -15.44
CA ALA A 80 11.72 7.37 -15.83
C ALA A 80 11.58 6.13 -14.92
N GLY A 81 10.45 5.43 -14.99
CA GLY A 81 10.27 4.17 -14.24
C GLY A 81 11.05 2.98 -14.83
N VAL A 82 11.22 1.94 -14.02
CA VAL A 82 11.81 0.65 -14.43
C VAL A 82 10.76 -0.44 -14.71
N ILE A 83 9.56 -0.29 -14.14
CA ILE A 83 8.39 -1.12 -14.41
C ILE A 83 7.25 -0.16 -14.75
N ALA A 84 6.44 -0.48 -15.75
CA ALA A 84 5.34 0.39 -16.17
C ALA A 84 4.14 -0.37 -16.72
N ALA A 85 2.96 0.22 -16.57
CA ALA A 85 1.74 -0.18 -17.26
C ALA A 85 1.01 1.07 -17.76
N HIS A 86 0.51 1.03 -18.99
CA HIS A 86 -0.25 2.15 -19.58
C HIS A 86 -1.73 1.95 -19.29
N ASP A 87 -2.24 2.60 -18.25
CA ASP A 87 -3.60 2.44 -17.79
C ASP A 87 -4.07 3.68 -17.02
N ALA A 88 -5.33 4.06 -17.21
CA ALA A 88 -5.95 5.20 -16.52
C ALA A 88 -6.62 4.80 -15.19
N ALA A 89 -6.58 3.53 -14.80
CA ALA A 89 -7.11 2.97 -13.56
C ALA A 89 -6.75 3.82 -12.33
N LEU A 90 -7.73 4.17 -11.49
CA LEU A 90 -7.60 5.13 -10.38
C LEU A 90 -6.60 4.66 -9.31
N SER A 91 -6.48 3.35 -9.15
CA SER A 91 -5.53 2.70 -8.27
C SER A 91 -4.72 1.64 -9.03
N PRO A 92 -3.49 1.32 -8.58
CA PRO A 92 -2.61 0.43 -9.33
C PRO A 92 -3.09 -1.03 -9.37
N GLU A 93 -3.91 -1.46 -8.42
CA GLU A 93 -4.54 -2.78 -8.44
C GLU A 93 -5.71 -2.93 -9.42
N GLU A 94 -6.24 -1.80 -9.92
CA GLU A 94 -7.30 -1.77 -10.95
C GLU A 94 -6.72 -1.77 -12.38
N VAL A 95 -5.39 -1.70 -12.52
CA VAL A 95 -4.70 -1.76 -13.81
C VAL A 95 -5.09 -3.04 -14.56
N ALA A 96 -5.71 -2.87 -15.72
CA ALA A 96 -6.19 -3.96 -16.56
C ALA A 96 -5.18 -4.33 -17.66
N THR A 97 -4.28 -3.41 -18.00
CA THR A 97 -3.19 -3.69 -18.95
C THR A 97 -2.05 -4.47 -18.30
N ASN A 98 -1.26 -5.11 -19.16
CA ASN A 98 -0.10 -5.88 -18.71
C ASN A 98 1.05 -4.95 -18.29
N TRP A 99 1.73 -5.32 -17.20
CA TRP A 99 2.96 -4.68 -16.77
C TRP A 99 4.12 -5.03 -17.71
N SER A 100 5.03 -4.08 -17.85
CA SER A 100 6.28 -4.23 -18.61
C SER A 100 7.46 -3.78 -17.78
N VAL A 101 8.63 -4.33 -18.06
CA VAL A 101 9.89 -3.97 -17.40
C VAL A 101 10.90 -3.46 -18.43
N VAL A 102 11.72 -2.49 -18.04
CA VAL A 102 12.80 -1.98 -18.90
C VAL A 102 13.99 -2.94 -18.88
N VAL A 103 14.49 -3.31 -20.06
CA VAL A 103 15.69 -4.13 -20.20
C VAL A 103 16.90 -3.22 -20.45
N GLY A 104 17.62 -2.86 -19.38
CA GLY A 104 18.98 -2.30 -19.53
C GLY A 104 19.87 -3.37 -20.17
N PRO A 105 20.70 -3.11 -21.20
CA PRO A 105 21.21 -1.83 -21.72
C PRO A 105 20.41 -1.24 -22.90
N THR A 106 19.38 -1.92 -23.38
CA THR A 106 18.65 -1.51 -24.60
C THR A 106 17.55 -0.47 -24.34
N SER A 107 17.22 -0.21 -23.07
CA SER A 107 16.06 0.59 -22.66
C SER A 107 14.75 0.14 -23.32
N LYS A 108 14.69 -1.13 -23.75
CA LYS A 108 13.53 -1.72 -24.40
C LYS A 108 12.58 -2.24 -23.33
N TRP A 109 11.33 -1.82 -23.42
CA TRP A 109 10.25 -2.36 -22.60
C TRP A 109 9.89 -3.78 -23.07
N THR A 110 9.85 -4.70 -22.13
CA THR A 110 9.45 -6.10 -22.36
C THR A 110 8.28 -6.45 -21.47
N LEU A 111 7.29 -7.14 -22.03
CA LEU A 111 6.11 -7.58 -21.31
C LEU A 111 6.50 -8.50 -20.14
N ALA A 112 5.92 -8.25 -18.97
CA ALA A 112 6.13 -9.02 -17.75
C ALA A 112 4.79 -9.61 -17.30
N GLU A 113 4.30 -10.62 -18.03
CA GLU A 113 3.02 -11.31 -17.72
C GLU A 113 3.01 -12.00 -16.35
N TRP A 114 4.20 -12.21 -15.78
CA TRP A 114 4.41 -12.78 -14.45
C TRP A 114 4.32 -11.73 -13.33
N LEU A 115 4.20 -10.44 -13.64
CA LEU A 115 3.98 -9.37 -12.65
C LEU A 115 2.50 -9.09 -12.45
N VAL A 116 2.10 -8.97 -11.18
CA VAL A 116 0.74 -8.63 -10.80
C VAL A 116 0.75 -7.72 -9.59
N VAL A 117 -0.04 -6.64 -9.63
CA VAL A 117 -0.36 -5.82 -8.46
C VAL A 117 -1.69 -6.27 -7.88
N LYS A 118 -1.75 -6.43 -6.56
CA LYS A 118 -2.97 -6.81 -5.84
C LYS A 118 -3.27 -5.83 -4.70
N PRO A 119 -4.56 -5.62 -4.39
CA PRO A 119 -4.91 -4.90 -3.16
C PRO A 119 -4.39 -5.72 -1.97
N MET A 120 -3.75 -5.04 -1.03
CA MET A 120 -3.40 -5.67 0.22
C MET A 120 -4.62 -5.65 1.15
N ALA A 121 -4.93 -6.79 1.77
CA ALA A 121 -6.00 -6.82 2.77
C ALA A 121 -5.68 -5.79 3.87
N PRO A 122 -6.64 -4.94 4.26
CA PRO A 122 -6.38 -3.93 5.26
C PRO A 122 -6.04 -4.61 6.60
N ARG A 123 -5.03 -4.08 7.30
CA ARG A 123 -4.60 -4.61 8.60
C ARG A 123 -5.72 -4.40 9.62
N VAL A 124 -6.15 -5.50 10.23
CA VAL A 124 -7.16 -5.48 11.30
C VAL A 124 -6.44 -5.61 12.62
N VAL A 125 -6.49 -4.56 13.44
CA VAL A 125 -6.06 -4.62 14.85
C VAL A 125 -7.28 -4.98 15.69
N TRP A 126 -7.11 -5.97 16.56
CA TRP A 126 -8.08 -6.33 17.58
C TRP A 126 -7.59 -5.77 18.92
N LEU A 127 -8.33 -4.81 19.47
CA LEU A 127 -8.06 -4.27 20.80
C LEU A 127 -8.94 -5.00 21.81
N TYR A 128 -8.29 -5.52 22.85
CA TYR A 128 -8.94 -6.16 23.99
C TYR A 128 -8.69 -5.28 25.22
N GLY A 129 -9.76 -4.81 25.84
CA GLY A 129 -9.67 -4.04 27.09
C GLY A 129 -10.51 -4.66 28.19
N HIS A 130 -10.09 -4.43 29.43
CA HIS A 130 -10.87 -4.69 30.64
C HIS A 130 -11.35 -3.36 31.24
N ALA A 131 -12.52 -3.36 31.88
CA ALA A 131 -12.98 -2.19 32.62
C ALA A 131 -12.00 -1.86 33.76
N PHE A 132 -11.61 -0.60 33.88
CA PHE A 132 -10.76 -0.11 34.98
C PHE A 132 -11.34 -0.51 36.35
N GLY A 133 -10.49 -1.05 37.23
CA GLY A 133 -10.84 -1.35 38.62
C GLY A 133 -11.44 -2.74 38.89
N GLN A 134 -11.51 -3.65 37.91
CA GLN A 134 -11.87 -5.05 38.16
C GLN A 134 -10.74 -5.98 37.75
N ALA A 135 -10.09 -6.60 38.75
CA ALA A 135 -9.19 -7.72 38.49
C ALA A 135 -9.98 -8.83 37.77
N PRO A 136 -9.37 -9.50 36.76
CA PRO A 136 -10.04 -10.56 36.02
C PRO A 136 -10.46 -11.67 36.99
N SER A 137 -11.76 -11.77 37.24
CA SER A 137 -12.36 -12.84 38.02
C SER A 137 -12.45 -14.09 37.16
N ARG A 138 -11.99 -15.23 37.70
CA ARG A 138 -12.04 -16.56 37.08
C ARG A 138 -13.44 -16.97 36.59
N ASN A 139 -14.50 -16.30 37.08
CA ASN A 139 -15.90 -16.66 36.85
C ASN A 139 -16.68 -15.67 35.96
N SER A 140 -16.03 -14.67 35.33
CA SER A 140 -16.70 -13.76 34.39
C SER A 140 -15.78 -13.28 33.27
N PRO A 141 -15.57 -14.10 32.23
CA PRO A 141 -14.72 -13.73 31.09
C PRO A 141 -15.35 -12.66 30.17
N SER A 142 -16.60 -12.24 30.41
CA SER A 142 -17.46 -11.58 29.42
C SER A 142 -17.60 -10.06 29.54
N ARG A 143 -16.75 -9.36 30.30
CA ARG A 143 -16.75 -7.88 30.36
C ARG A 143 -15.56 -7.22 29.66
N GLY A 144 -15.03 -7.90 28.64
CA GLY A 144 -14.13 -7.27 27.69
C GLY A 144 -14.92 -6.61 26.56
N TRP A 145 -14.47 -5.46 26.09
CA TRP A 145 -14.91 -4.93 24.80
C TRP A 145 -13.92 -5.38 23.73
N VAL A 146 -14.45 -5.67 22.54
CA VAL A 146 -13.67 -6.00 21.35
C VAL A 146 -13.96 -4.90 20.34
N PHE A 147 -12.94 -4.14 19.98
CA PHE A 147 -13.04 -3.18 18.89
C PHE A 147 -12.36 -3.74 17.64
N ARG A 148 -13.05 -3.64 16.50
CA ARG A 148 -12.52 -3.97 15.17
C ARG A 148 -12.44 -2.69 14.36
N GLY A 149 -11.22 -2.28 14.01
CA GLY A 149 -10.97 -1.14 13.13
C GLY A 149 -10.08 -1.51 11.96
N PHE A 150 -10.20 -0.73 10.88
CA PHE A 150 -9.21 -0.66 9.81
C PHE A 150 -8.36 0.57 10.10
N TRP A 151 -7.04 0.38 10.14
CA TRP A 151 -6.14 1.44 10.59
C TRP A 151 -4.99 1.57 9.60
N SER A 152 -4.64 2.80 9.24
CA SER A 152 -3.35 3.10 8.61
C SER A 152 -2.26 3.10 9.70
N ARG A 153 -1.02 2.80 9.31
CA ARG A 153 0.11 2.74 10.24
C ARG A 153 0.34 4.07 10.96
N GLY A 154 0.25 5.19 10.24
CA GLY A 154 0.47 6.54 10.80
C GLY A 154 -0.46 6.86 11.96
N TRP A 155 -1.76 6.56 11.84
CA TRP A 155 -2.72 6.81 12.93
C TRP A 155 -2.41 5.98 14.18
N LEU A 156 -2.01 4.70 14.01
CA LEU A 156 -1.74 3.82 15.14
C LEU A 156 -0.48 4.26 15.91
N GLU A 157 0.55 4.70 15.18
CA GLU A 157 1.78 5.25 15.78
C GLU A 157 1.49 6.58 16.49
N ASP A 158 0.69 7.47 15.91
CA ASP A 158 0.25 8.71 16.57
C ASP A 158 -0.55 8.43 17.86
N TRP A 159 -1.52 7.51 17.81
CA TRP A 159 -2.37 7.18 18.95
C TRP A 159 -1.64 6.46 20.08
N LEU A 160 -0.71 5.54 19.75
CA LEU A 160 0.13 4.88 20.77
C LEU A 160 1.17 5.84 21.34
N GLY A 161 1.74 6.73 20.51
CA GLY A 161 2.67 7.76 20.95
C GLY A 161 2.03 8.78 21.90
N GLU A 162 0.75 9.08 21.73
CA GLU A 162 -0.03 9.88 22.70
C GLU A 162 -0.16 9.21 24.09
N TYR A 163 -0.05 7.89 24.17
CA TYR A 163 -0.17 7.13 25.42
C TYR A 163 1.16 6.94 26.18
N GLU A 164 2.32 6.99 25.51
CA GLU A 164 3.64 6.92 26.19
C GLU A 164 4.03 8.21 26.92
N MET A 165 3.33 9.33 26.66
CA MET A 165 3.61 10.64 27.26
C MET A 165 2.70 11.00 28.45
N ALA A 166 1.88 10.04 28.91
CA ALA A 166 0.91 10.24 29.99
C ALA A 166 1.29 9.54 31.32
N GLU A 167 2.59 9.35 31.58
CA GLU A 167 3.12 8.97 32.91
C GLU A 167 3.50 10.20 33.76
#